data_AF-A0A7J4SPP1-F1
#
_entry.id   AF-A0A7J4SPP1-F1
#
_cell.length_a   1.000
_cell.length_b   1.000
_cell.length_c   1.000
_cell.angle_alpha   90.00
_cell.angle_beta   90.00
_cell.angle_gamma   90.00
#
_symmetry.space_group_name_H-M   'P 1'
#
loop_
_entity.id
_entity.type
_entity.pdbx_description
1 polymer ?
#
loop_
_entity_poly.entity_id
_entity_poly.type
_entity_poly.pdbx_seq_one_letter_code
_entity_poly.pdbx_strand_id
1 'polypeptide(L)'
;ANIINDVSGLSDPQMRFIASDFDVPIVLTHSINTPVDPTCIINYNDVVEEVISHLSNLIIRTENAGLDRSKIIIDPGIGFGK
;
A
#
# COMPACT_ATOMS: atom_id res chain seq x y z
N ALA A 1 -7.36 0.52 -18.32
CA ALA A 1 -6.40 -0.05 -17.35
C ALA A 1 -7.08 -1.18 -16.60
N ASN A 2 -6.36 -2.21 -16.18
CA ASN A 2 -6.94 -3.42 -15.56
C ASN A 2 -6.52 -3.64 -14.11
N ILE A 3 -5.59 -2.84 -13.60
CA ILE A 3 -5.06 -2.89 -12.24
C ILE A 3 -4.57 -1.48 -11.86
N ILE A 4 -4.69 -1.15 -10.58
CA ILE A 4 -4.11 0.06 -9.99
C ILE A 4 -2.86 -0.36 -9.22
N ASN A 5 -1.70 0.21 -9.57
CA ASN A 5 -0.50 0.06 -8.76
C ASN A 5 -0.26 1.35 -7.97
N ASP A 6 -0.65 1.37 -6.70
CA ASP A 6 -0.46 2.53 -5.83
C ASP A 6 0.80 2.35 -4.96
N VAL A 7 1.92 2.80 -5.52
CA VAL A 7 3.22 2.77 -4.84
C VAL A 7 3.30 3.72 -3.64
N SER A 8 2.33 4.61 -3.48
CA SER A 8 2.28 5.55 -2.35
C SER A 8 1.61 4.98 -1.11
N GLY A 9 1.02 3.77 -1.19
CA GLY A 9 0.34 3.13 -0.07
C GLY A 9 -0.94 3.84 0.34
N LEU A 10 -1.76 4.29 -0.61
CA LEU A 10 -2.99 5.06 -0.37
C LEU A 10 -2.75 6.43 0.27
N SER A 11 -1.67 7.11 -0.13
CA SER A 11 -1.43 8.49 0.28
C SER A 11 -2.58 9.42 -0.11
N ASP A 12 -3.23 9.14 -1.26
CA ASP A 12 -4.56 9.66 -1.59
C ASP A 12 -5.65 8.68 -1.12
N PRO A 13 -6.47 9.07 -0.12
CA PRO A 13 -7.55 8.24 0.38
C PRO A 13 -8.61 7.87 -0.67
N GLN A 14 -8.74 8.59 -1.78
CA GLN A 14 -9.73 8.30 -2.82
C GLN A 14 -9.38 7.05 -3.63
N MET A 15 -8.09 6.67 -3.71
CA MET A 15 -7.63 5.57 -4.56
C MET A 15 -8.31 4.23 -4.26
N ARG A 16 -8.59 3.94 -2.98
CA ARG A 16 -9.31 2.72 -2.57
C ARG A 16 -10.79 2.72 -2.98
N PHE A 17 -11.43 3.89 -3.05
CA PHE A 17 -12.80 4.00 -3.52
C PHE A 17 -12.85 3.89 -5.05
N ILE A 18 -11.89 4.48 -5.75
CA ILE A 18 -11.76 4.31 -7.21
C ILE A 18 -11.56 2.83 -7.56
N ALA A 19 -10.68 2.12 -6.85
CA ALA A 19 -10.48 0.69 -7.08
C ALA A 19 -11.79 -0.11 -6.91
N SER A 20 -12.57 0.22 -5.88
CA SER A 20 -13.88 -0.37 -5.58
C SER A 20 -14.93 -0.03 -6.64
N ASP A 21 -15.11 1.26 -6.96
CA ASP A 21 -16.12 1.76 -7.91
C ASP A 21 -15.94 1.19 -9.32
N PHE A 22 -14.69 0.99 -9.73
CA PHE A 22 -14.35 0.40 -11.03
C PHE A 22 -14.11 -1.11 -10.97
N ASP A 23 -14.26 -1.72 -9.78
CA ASP A 23 -14.11 -3.16 -9.53
C ASP A 23 -12.77 -3.76 -10.01
N VAL A 24 -11.68 -2.99 -9.89
CA VAL A 24 -10.34 -3.36 -10.36
C VAL A 24 -9.41 -3.73 -9.21
N PRO A 25 -8.48 -4.69 -9.41
CA PRO A 25 -7.44 -5.00 -8.41
C PRO A 25 -6.55 -3.80 -8.11
N ILE A 26 -6.04 -3.77 -6.87
CA ILE A 26 -5.10 -2.74 -6.39
C ILE A 26 -3.87 -3.39 -5.75
N VAL A 27 -2.68 -2.87 -6.06
CA VAL A 27 -1.42 -3.17 -5.39
C VAL A 27 -1.16 -2.11 -4.34
N LEU A 28 -1.04 -2.54 -3.08
CA LEU A 28 -0.74 -1.71 -1.92
C LEU A 28 0.72 -1.90 -1.54
N THR A 29 1.52 -0.86 -1.73
CA THR A 29 2.96 -0.91 -1.46
C THR A 29 3.28 -0.29 -0.10
N HIS A 30 4.15 -0.93 0.69
CA HIS A 30 4.73 -0.31 1.87
C HIS A 30 5.86 0.66 1.47
N SER A 31 5.51 1.92 1.29
CA SER A 31 6.45 3.02 1.00
C SER A 31 6.53 3.99 2.18
N ILE A 32 7.74 4.39 2.56
CA ILE A 32 7.94 5.47 3.53
C ILE A 32 7.78 6.84 2.88
N ASN A 33 8.49 7.06 1.78
CA ASN A 33 8.43 8.28 0.99
C ASN A 33 8.20 7.90 -0.47
N THR A 34 7.30 8.64 -1.11
CA THR A 34 7.04 8.55 -2.55
C THR A 34 7.04 9.97 -3.11
N PRO A 35 8.05 10.35 -3.94
CA PRO A 35 9.17 9.54 -4.42
C PRO A 35 10.16 9.15 -3.31
N VAL A 36 10.96 8.11 -3.57
CA VAL A 36 11.99 7.64 -2.64
C VAL A 36 13.01 8.74 -2.36
N ASP A 37 13.27 8.99 -1.07
CA ASP A 37 14.34 9.88 -0.61
C ASP A 37 15.53 9.03 -0.13
N PRO A 38 16.66 8.99 -0.86
CA PRO A 38 17.82 8.20 -0.49
C PRO A 38 18.58 8.76 0.73
N THR A 39 18.27 9.97 1.18
CA THR A 39 18.88 10.59 2.38
C THR A 39 18.06 10.30 3.65
N CYS A 40 16.85 9.78 3.50
CA CYS A 40 15.99 9.44 4.61
C CYS A 40 16.46 8.13 5.26
N ILE A 41 17.00 8.23 6.47
CA ILE A 41 17.38 7.06 7.29
C ILE A 41 16.17 6.67 8.14
N ILE A 42 15.66 5.46 7.92
CA ILE A 42 14.56 4.89 8.70
C ILE A 42 15.12 3.80 9.59
N ASN A 43 14.85 3.91 10.89
CA ASN A 43 15.18 2.88 11.86
C ASN A 43 13.93 2.07 12.15
N TYR A 44 13.96 0.81 11.75
CA TYR A 44 12.98 -0.18 12.18
C TYR A 44 13.51 -0.89 13.43
N ASN A 45 12.63 -1.16 14.39
CA ASN A 45 12.94 -2.09 15.47
C ASN A 45 12.86 -3.53 14.96
N ASP A 46 11.78 -3.83 14.21
CA ASP A 46 11.61 -5.07 13.44
C ASP A 46 10.93 -4.72 12.11
N VAL A 47 11.72 -4.71 11.04
CA VAL A 47 11.24 -4.34 9.71
C VAL A 47 10.12 -5.25 9.21
N VAL A 48 10.13 -6.53 9.57
CA VAL A 48 9.12 -7.50 9.09
C VAL A 48 7.80 -7.24 9.81
N GLU A 49 7.83 -7.13 11.13
CA GLU A 49 6.63 -6.89 11.94
C GLU A 49 5.99 -5.54 11.57
N GLU A 50 6.79 -4.49 11.42
CA GLU A 50 6.30 -3.15 11.08
C GLU A 50 5.70 -3.10 9.67
N VAL A 51 6.32 -3.74 8.68
CA VAL A 51 5.78 -3.85 7.31
C VAL A 51 4.45 -4.62 7.30
N ILE A 52 4.37 -5.75 8.00
CA ILE A 52 3.14 -6.55 8.09
C ILE A 52 2.02 -5.72 8.74
N SER A 53 2.31 -5.03 9.84
CA SER A 53 1.34 -4.18 10.54
C SER A 53 0.81 -3.05 9.66
N HIS A 54 1.69 -2.38 8.92
CA HIS A 54 1.29 -1.33 7.99
C HIS A 54 0.40 -1.88 6.87
N LEU A 55 0.86 -2.91 6.16
CA LEU A 55 0.11 -3.49 5.03
C LEU A 55 -1.25 -4.04 5.48
N SER A 56 -1.33 -4.65 6.66
CA SER A 56 -2.59 -5.11 7.26
C SER A 56 -3.59 -3.97 7.44
N ASN A 57 -3.13 -2.80 7.89
CA ASN A 57 -3.99 -1.61 7.99
C ASN A 57 -4.48 -1.11 6.63
N LEU A 58 -3.63 -1.15 5.59
CA LEU A 58 -4.05 -0.75 4.24
C LEU A 58 -5.08 -1.72 3.65
N ILE A 59 -4.92 -3.03 3.88
CA ILE A 59 -5.90 -4.05 3.49
C ILE A 59 -7.25 -3.74 4.12
N ILE A 60 -7.30 -3.55 5.45
CA ILE A 60 -8.55 -3.25 6.17
C ILE A 60 -9.23 -1.99 5.63
N ARG A 61 -8.47 -0.92 5.36
CA ARG A 61 -9.02 0.31 4.79
C ARG A 61 -9.63 0.09 3.41
N THR A 62 -9.03 -0.77 2.60
CA THR A 62 -9.46 -1.08 1.24
C THR A 62 -10.68 -2.00 1.23
N GLU A 63 -10.71 -3.01 2.10
CA GLU A 63 -11.89 -3.85 2.33
C GLU A 63 -13.09 -3.01 2.81
N ASN A 64 -12.85 -2.07 3.74
CA ASN A 64 -13.89 -1.14 4.21
C ASN A 64 -14.40 -0.17 3.12
N ALA A 65 -13.65 0.01 2.02
CA ALA A 65 -14.10 0.76 0.85
C ALA A 65 -14.96 -0.08 -0.11
N GLY A 66 -15.15 -1.38 0.18
CA GLY A 66 -16.01 -2.29 -0.57
C GLY A 66 -15.28 -3.20 -1.56
N LEU A 67 -13.95 -3.12 -1.65
CA LEU A 67 -13.19 -3.98 -2.55
C LEU A 67 -12.96 -5.37 -1.93
N ASP A 68 -13.22 -6.43 -2.71
CA ASP A 68 -13.00 -7.81 -2.26
C ASP A 68 -11.51 -8.08 -1.98
N ARG A 69 -11.23 -8.82 -0.89
CA ARG A 69 -9.87 -9.17 -0.47
C ARG A 69 -9.04 -9.86 -1.55
N SER A 70 -9.68 -10.68 -2.39
CA SER A 70 -9.03 -11.37 -3.52
C SER A 70 -8.48 -10.43 -4.59
N LYS A 71 -8.92 -9.16 -4.59
CA LYS A 71 -8.46 -8.10 -5.49
C LYS A 71 -7.38 -7.21 -4.88
N ILE A 72 -6.96 -7.48 -3.65
CA ILE A 72 -5.92 -6.74 -2.96
C ILE A 72 -4.60 -7.51 -3.06
N ILE A 73 -3.60 -6.88 -3.69
CA ILE A 73 -2.24 -7.37 -3.78
C ILE A 73 -1.38 -6.49 -2.85
N ILE A 74 -0.42 -7.10 -2.16
CA ILE A 74 0.51 -6.37 -1.30
C ILE A 74 1.93 -6.43 -1.86
N ASP A 75 2.67 -5.34 -1.71
CA ASP A 75 4.10 -5.24 -2.02
C ASP A 75 4.86 -4.72 -0.79
N PRO A 76 5.87 -5.46 -0.26
CA PRO A 76 6.67 -5.00 0.87
C PRO A 76 7.52 -3.75 0.57
N GLY A 77 7.64 -3.32 -0.70
CA GLY A 77 8.28 -2.08 -1.09
C GLY A 77 9.78 -2.11 -0.86
N ILE A 78 10.46 -3.14 -1.37
CA ILE A 78 11.94 -3.24 -1.35
C ILE A 78 12.51 -2.03 -2.10
N GLY A 79 13.45 -1.31 -1.48
CA GLY A 79 14.03 -0.08 -2.03
C GLY A 79 13.32 1.22 -1.63
N PHE A 80 12.24 1.15 -0.84
CA PHE A 80 11.53 2.31 -0.30
C PHE A 80 11.86 2.54 1.19
N GLY A 81 13.11 2.95 1.47
CA GLY A 81 13.55 3.36 2.82
C GLY A 81 13.75 2.21 3.80
N LYS A 82 14.24 1.07 3.30
CA LYS A 82 14.58 -0.14 4.06
C LYS A 82 16.01 -0.54 3.74
#